data_AF-E5BBK5-F1
#
_entry.id   AF-E5BBK5-F1
#
_cell.length_a   1.000
_cell.length_b   1.000
_cell.length_c   1.000
_cell.angle_alpha   90.00
_cell.angle_beta   90.00
_cell.angle_gamma   90.00
#
_symmetry.space_group_name_H-M   'P 1'
#
loop_
_entity.id
_entity.type
_entity.pdbx_description
1 polymer ?
#
loop_
_entity_poly.entity_id
_entity_poly.type
_entity_poly.pdbx_seq_one_letter_code
_entity_poly.pdbx_strand_id
1 'polypeptide(L)'
;MASESGFLSSDSEDGDQKIIAELKYTSNLDKMTAAYSSIISHVGEDVNRQGLLKTPERAAKAMLYFTKGYEQQLDDILNEAVFDENHDEMVIVKDIEMFSLCEHHLVPFNGKVHIGYIPNKKVLGLSKLARIVEMFSRRLQVQERLTKQIATAMVQAVQPAGVAVVIEASHMCMVMRGVQKINATTSTSCMLGVFREDPKTREEFLNLINKK
;
A
#
# COMPACT_ATOMS: atom_id res chain seq x y z
N MET A 1 14.92 -25.85 51.09
CA MET A 1 13.82 -25.85 50.09
C MET A 1 13.90 -24.55 49.32
N ALA A 2 14.67 -24.54 48.24
CA ALA A 2 14.74 -23.43 47.30
C ALA A 2 13.91 -23.83 46.07
N SER A 3 12.91 -23.04 45.73
CA SER A 3 12.10 -23.20 44.52
C SER A 3 12.68 -22.31 43.42
N GLU A 4 13.46 -22.90 42.52
CA GLU A 4 13.72 -22.32 41.20
C GLU A 4 12.47 -22.57 40.34
N SER A 5 11.78 -21.50 39.97
CA SER A 5 10.77 -21.54 38.90
C SER A 5 11.39 -20.95 37.65
N GLY A 6 11.49 -21.79 36.63
CA GLY A 6 12.18 -21.51 35.38
C GLY A 6 11.53 -20.39 34.58
N PHE A 7 12.38 -19.50 34.09
CA PHE A 7 12.09 -18.60 32.99
C PHE A 7 12.15 -19.45 31.70
N LEU A 8 10.99 -19.93 31.24
CA LEU A 8 10.89 -20.61 29.94
C LEU A 8 10.82 -19.55 28.82
N SER A 9 11.78 -19.72 27.91
CA SER A 9 12.11 -18.96 26.72
C SER A 9 10.93 -18.56 25.82
N SER A 10 10.80 -17.25 25.56
CA SER A 10 10.02 -16.68 24.46
C SER A 10 10.82 -16.47 23.17
N ASP A 11 12.14 -16.73 23.18
CA ASP A 11 13.05 -16.36 22.09
C ASP A 11 13.12 -17.40 20.94
N SER A 12 12.60 -18.62 21.14
CA SER A 12 12.71 -19.69 20.14
C SER A 12 11.63 -19.62 19.03
N GLU A 13 10.41 -19.19 19.34
CA GLU A 13 9.32 -19.14 18.36
C GLU A 13 9.50 -18.01 17.32
N ASP A 14 10.08 -16.87 17.71
CA ASP A 14 10.34 -15.74 16.81
C ASP A 14 11.54 -16.02 15.87
N GLY A 15 12.51 -16.83 16.32
CA GLY A 15 13.64 -17.29 15.52
C GLY A 15 13.22 -18.26 14.40
N ASP A 16 12.38 -19.24 14.73
CA ASP A 16 11.89 -20.24 13.77
C ASP A 16 11.00 -19.60 12.70
N GLN A 17 10.15 -18.63 13.08
CA GLN A 17 9.31 -17.90 12.13
C GLN A 17 10.12 -17.04 11.15
N LYS A 18 11.20 -16.38 11.62
CA LYS A 18 12.11 -15.62 10.74
C LYS A 18 12.81 -16.53 9.73
N ILE A 19 13.30 -17.68 10.16
CA ILE A 19 13.94 -18.66 9.29
C ILE A 19 12.96 -19.17 8.23
N ILE A 20 11.71 -19.50 8.60
CA ILE A 20 10.68 -19.93 7.66
C ILE A 20 10.35 -18.83 6.64
N ALA A 21 10.23 -17.58 7.09
CA ALA A 21 9.98 -16.43 6.21
C ALA A 21 11.12 -16.23 5.20
N GLU A 22 12.37 -16.33 5.65
CA GLU A 22 13.57 -16.19 4.81
C GLU A 22 13.70 -17.34 3.79
N LEU A 23 13.42 -18.58 4.20
CA LEU A 23 13.37 -19.74 3.31
C LEU A 23 12.28 -19.60 2.25
N LYS A 24 11.08 -19.12 2.64
CA LYS A 24 9.97 -18.87 1.72
C LYS A 24 10.32 -17.75 0.73
N TYR A 25 10.92 -16.66 1.19
CA TYR A 25 11.38 -15.57 0.34
C TYR A 25 12.40 -16.07 -0.69
N THR A 26 13.40 -16.83 -0.24
CA THR A 26 14.43 -17.41 -1.12
C THR A 26 13.82 -18.35 -2.16
N SER A 27 12.92 -19.25 -1.74
CA SER A 27 12.24 -20.17 -2.65
C SER A 27 11.40 -19.43 -3.71
N ASN A 28 10.70 -18.36 -3.32
CA ASN A 28 9.92 -17.55 -4.25
C ASN A 28 10.82 -16.78 -5.22
N LEU A 29 11.92 -16.22 -4.74
CA LEU A 29 12.90 -15.50 -5.56
C LEU A 29 13.46 -16.40 -6.67
N ASP A 30 13.83 -17.64 -6.36
CA ASP A 30 14.37 -18.59 -7.34
C ASP A 30 13.33 -18.93 -8.42
N LYS A 31 12.09 -19.25 -8.00
CA LYS A 31 10.98 -19.56 -8.93
C LYS A 31 10.65 -18.38 -9.83
N MET A 32 10.60 -17.17 -9.28
CA MET A 32 10.33 -15.96 -10.05
C MET A 32 11.49 -15.62 -11.00
N THR A 33 12.73 -15.83 -10.57
CA THR A 33 13.92 -15.66 -11.42
C THR A 33 13.84 -16.59 -12.64
N ALA A 34 13.50 -17.86 -12.43
CA ALA A 34 13.28 -18.80 -13.54
C ALA A 34 12.13 -18.34 -14.47
N ALA A 35 11.01 -17.87 -13.90
CA ALA A 35 9.87 -17.37 -14.67
C ALA A 35 10.24 -16.14 -15.52
N TYR A 36 10.97 -15.17 -14.96
CA TYR A 36 11.42 -13.99 -15.73
C TYR A 36 12.43 -14.34 -16.81
N SER A 37 13.33 -15.30 -16.56
CA SER A 37 14.22 -15.81 -17.60
C SER A 37 13.43 -16.41 -18.76
N SER A 38 12.40 -17.21 -18.45
CA SER A 38 11.48 -17.74 -19.45
C SER A 38 10.77 -16.63 -20.23
N ILE A 39 10.21 -15.62 -19.57
CA ILE A 39 9.55 -14.49 -20.25
C ILE A 39 10.51 -13.79 -21.22
N ILE A 40 11.74 -13.51 -20.80
CA ILE A 40 12.76 -12.84 -21.63
C ILE A 40 13.08 -13.66 -22.88
N SER A 41 13.26 -14.98 -22.72
CA SER A 41 13.49 -15.86 -23.87
C SER A 41 12.30 -15.88 -24.84
N HIS A 42 11.06 -15.90 -24.32
CA HIS A 42 9.86 -15.97 -25.15
C HIS A 42 9.52 -14.65 -25.86
N VAL A 43 10.04 -13.50 -25.41
CA VAL A 43 9.96 -12.25 -26.18
C VAL A 43 11.02 -12.13 -27.29
N GLY A 44 11.86 -13.16 -27.46
CA GLY A 44 12.86 -13.25 -28.53
C GLY A 44 14.23 -12.67 -28.18
N GLU A 45 14.51 -12.40 -26.90
CA GLU A 45 15.80 -11.88 -26.43
C GLU A 45 16.78 -12.99 -26.03
N ASP A 46 18.08 -12.71 -26.17
CA ASP A 46 19.14 -13.57 -25.67
C ASP A 46 19.36 -13.32 -24.17
N VAL A 47 18.95 -14.28 -23.33
CA VAL A 47 19.14 -14.22 -21.87
C VAL A 47 20.62 -14.13 -21.45
N ASN A 48 21.56 -14.52 -22.32
CA ASN A 48 23.00 -14.48 -22.06
C ASN A 48 23.65 -13.14 -22.45
N ARG A 49 22.91 -12.21 -23.07
CA ARG A 49 23.35 -10.83 -23.33
C ARG A 49 23.84 -10.20 -22.04
N GLN A 50 24.98 -9.50 -22.07
CA GLN A 50 25.59 -8.85 -20.90
C GLN A 50 24.59 -8.06 -20.05
N GLY A 51 23.67 -7.31 -20.68
CA GLY A 51 22.64 -6.53 -19.98
C GLY A 51 21.54 -7.37 -19.31
N LEU A 52 21.28 -8.60 -19.77
CA LEU A 52 20.20 -9.47 -19.33
C LEU A 52 20.62 -10.55 -18.33
N LEU A 53 21.92 -10.83 -18.18
CA LEU A 53 22.44 -11.87 -17.27
C LEU A 53 21.84 -11.83 -15.86
N LYS A 54 21.66 -10.61 -15.31
CA LYS A 54 21.07 -10.40 -13.97
C LYS A 54 19.63 -9.86 -14.02
N THR A 55 19.04 -9.69 -15.20
CA THR A 55 17.67 -9.16 -15.33
C THR A 55 16.63 -10.06 -14.67
N PRO A 56 16.65 -11.40 -14.83
CA PRO A 56 15.65 -12.25 -14.20
C PRO A 56 15.59 -12.07 -12.67
N GLU A 57 16.74 -12.04 -12.01
CA GLU A 57 16.85 -11.85 -10.56
C GLU A 57 16.40 -10.44 -10.15
N ARG A 58 16.83 -9.39 -10.88
CA ARG A 58 16.40 -8.01 -10.62
C ARG A 58 14.89 -7.83 -10.77
N ALA A 59 14.31 -8.44 -11.81
CA ALA A 59 12.87 -8.38 -12.07
C ALA A 59 12.08 -9.11 -10.96
N ALA A 60 12.56 -10.27 -10.52
CA ALA A 60 11.97 -11.00 -9.40
C ALA A 60 11.98 -10.18 -8.11
N LYS A 61 13.13 -9.61 -7.74
CA LYS A 61 13.26 -8.71 -6.57
C LYS A 61 12.35 -7.48 -6.67
N ALA A 62 12.26 -6.87 -7.85
CA ALA A 62 11.38 -5.73 -8.07
C ALA A 62 9.90 -6.09 -7.87
N MET A 63 9.45 -7.22 -8.44
CA MET A 63 8.06 -7.66 -8.28
C MET A 63 7.73 -7.98 -6.82
N LEU A 64 8.62 -8.67 -6.09
CA LEU A 64 8.45 -8.92 -4.65
C LEU A 64 8.33 -7.61 -3.87
N TYR A 65 9.15 -6.60 -4.17
CA TYR A 65 9.03 -5.27 -3.57
C TYR A 65 7.71 -4.57 -3.91
N PHE A 66 7.25 -4.66 -5.17
CA PHE A 66 5.97 -4.09 -5.59
C PHE A 66 4.77 -4.78 -4.94
N THR A 67 4.93 -5.99 -4.42
CA THR A 67 3.89 -6.77 -3.74
C THR A 67 4.12 -6.93 -2.23
N LYS A 68 5.10 -6.25 -1.63
CA LYS A 68 5.45 -6.41 -0.21
C LYS A 68 4.31 -6.06 0.76
N GLY A 69 3.31 -5.31 0.30
CA GLY A 69 2.17 -4.90 1.11
C GLY A 69 1.28 -6.06 1.55
N TYR A 70 1.39 -7.25 0.94
CA TYR A 70 0.69 -8.46 1.41
C TYR A 70 1.24 -9.00 2.73
N GLU A 71 2.49 -8.71 3.06
CA GLU A 71 3.17 -9.21 4.26
C GLU A 71 3.07 -8.23 5.44
N GLN A 72 2.51 -7.04 5.21
CA GLN A 72 2.32 -6.03 6.22
C GLN A 72 0.96 -6.17 6.90
N GLN A 73 0.93 -5.98 8.22
CA GLN A 73 -0.30 -5.87 9.01
C GLN A 73 -0.54 -4.43 9.45
N LEU A 74 -1.82 -4.09 9.64
CA LEU A 74 -2.21 -2.73 10.03
C LEU A 74 -1.67 -2.40 11.42
N ASP A 75 -1.78 -3.32 12.38
CA ASP A 75 -1.37 -3.10 13.76
C ASP A 75 0.13 -2.78 13.88
N ASP A 76 0.98 -3.47 13.13
CA ASP A 76 2.42 -3.21 13.04
C ASP A 76 2.73 -1.81 12.46
N ILE A 77 1.89 -1.36 11.52
CA ILE A 77 2.02 -0.02 10.95
C ILE A 77 1.65 1.03 12.00
N LEU A 78 0.57 0.82 12.75
CA LEU A 78 0.10 1.77 13.76
C LEU A 78 1.14 1.96 14.87
N ASN A 79 1.68 0.87 15.44
CA ASN A 79 2.76 0.85 16.44
C ASN A 79 2.64 1.98 17.47
N GLU A 80 1.50 2.01 18.18
CA GLU A 80 1.17 2.97 19.24
C GLU A 80 1.14 4.46 18.83
N ALA A 81 1.20 4.79 17.53
CA ALA A 81 1.17 6.17 17.04
C ALA A 81 -0.25 6.76 16.97
N VAL A 82 -1.08 6.46 17.97
CA VAL A 82 -2.42 7.01 18.15
C VAL A 82 -2.39 7.87 19.41
N PHE A 83 -2.58 9.17 19.23
CA PHE A 83 -2.43 10.19 20.27
C PHE A 83 -3.80 10.73 20.67
N ASP A 84 -4.01 10.99 21.96
CA ASP A 84 -5.22 11.68 22.44
C ASP A 84 -4.93 13.18 22.54
N GLU A 85 -5.30 13.90 21.49
CA GLU A 85 -5.07 15.35 21.37
C GLU A 85 -6.36 16.16 21.62
N ASN A 86 -7.45 15.48 21.99
CA ASN A 86 -8.80 16.07 22.10
C ASN A 86 -9.17 16.98 20.89
N HIS A 87 -8.76 16.56 19.69
CA HIS A 87 -9.00 17.28 18.44
C HIS A 87 -10.22 16.68 17.72
N ASP A 88 -11.12 17.54 17.23
CA ASP A 88 -12.39 17.19 16.60
C ASP A 88 -12.63 17.91 15.26
N GLU A 89 -11.62 18.60 14.73
CA GLU A 89 -11.65 19.25 13.41
C GLU A 89 -11.01 18.37 12.32
N MET A 90 -11.26 18.73 11.06
CA MET A 90 -10.77 17.96 9.91
C MET A 90 -9.24 17.99 9.79
N VAL A 91 -8.63 16.81 9.76
CA VAL A 91 -7.21 16.62 9.44
C VAL A 91 -7.07 16.14 8.00
N ILE A 92 -6.23 16.80 7.21
CA ILE A 92 -5.95 16.42 5.82
C ILE A 92 -4.46 16.17 5.61
N VAL A 93 -4.14 15.03 5.01
CA VAL A 93 -2.85 14.76 4.39
C VAL A 93 -3.08 14.55 2.90
N LYS A 94 -2.56 15.47 2.10
CA LYS A 94 -2.77 15.49 0.65
C LYS A 94 -1.46 15.32 -0.10
N ASP A 95 -1.56 14.96 -1.38
CA ASP A 95 -0.41 14.79 -2.28
C ASP A 95 0.53 13.64 -1.87
N ILE A 96 0.00 12.58 -1.24
CA ILE A 96 0.78 11.38 -0.94
C ILE A 96 1.06 10.63 -2.25
N GLU A 97 2.32 10.56 -2.68
CA GLU A 97 2.66 9.80 -3.88
C GLU A 97 2.37 8.30 -3.69
N MET A 98 1.77 7.71 -4.72
CA MET A 98 1.35 6.31 -4.72
C MET A 98 1.80 5.62 -6.00
N PHE A 99 2.32 4.41 -5.82
CA PHE A 99 2.70 3.50 -6.89
C PHE A 99 2.06 2.13 -6.63
N SER A 100 1.32 1.61 -7.60
CA SER A 100 0.69 0.30 -7.49
C SER A 100 0.75 -0.46 -8.83
N LEU A 101 0.34 -1.73 -8.83
CA LEU A 101 0.32 -2.59 -10.01
C LEU A 101 -1.12 -2.96 -10.36
N CYS A 102 -1.50 -2.73 -11.61
CA CYS A 102 -2.80 -3.16 -12.13
C CYS A 102 -2.84 -4.69 -12.17
N GLU A 103 -3.78 -5.31 -11.45
CA GLU A 103 -3.85 -6.77 -11.37
C GLU A 103 -4.15 -7.45 -12.71
N HIS A 104 -4.82 -6.75 -13.62
CA HIS A 104 -5.18 -7.30 -14.94
C HIS A 104 -3.99 -7.44 -15.90
N HIS A 105 -2.93 -6.66 -15.71
CA HIS A 105 -1.84 -6.56 -16.69
C HIS A 105 -0.44 -6.60 -16.06
N LEU A 106 -0.34 -6.58 -14.73
CA LEU A 106 0.91 -6.47 -13.98
C LEU A 106 1.75 -5.25 -14.40
N VAL A 107 1.07 -4.18 -14.80
CA VAL A 107 1.66 -2.92 -15.27
C VAL A 107 1.34 -1.81 -14.27
N PRO A 108 2.27 -0.87 -13.99
CA PRO A 108 2.05 0.14 -12.99
C PRO A 108 0.88 1.09 -13.27
N PHE A 109 0.21 1.51 -12.21
CA PHE A 109 -0.53 2.78 -12.17
C PHE A 109 0.00 3.59 -10.98
N ASN A 110 0.12 4.89 -11.17
CA ASN A 110 0.72 5.79 -10.18
C ASN A 110 0.05 7.14 -10.18
N GLY A 111 0.16 7.83 -9.05
CA GLY A 111 -0.48 9.12 -8.86
C GLY A 111 -0.45 9.55 -7.41
N LYS A 112 -1.53 10.17 -6.96
CA LYS A 112 -1.61 10.79 -5.64
C LYS A 112 -2.82 10.29 -4.86
N VAL A 113 -2.64 10.24 -3.54
CA VAL A 113 -3.70 9.96 -2.57
C VAL A 113 -3.87 11.18 -1.67
N HIS A 114 -5.12 11.53 -1.44
CA HIS A 114 -5.53 12.57 -0.50
C HIS A 114 -6.43 11.94 0.54
N ILE A 115 -6.08 12.09 1.82
CA ILE A 115 -6.82 11.53 2.94
C ILE A 115 -7.28 12.68 3.84
N GLY A 116 -8.57 12.70 4.14
CA GLY A 116 -9.17 13.55 5.15
C GLY A 116 -9.86 12.69 6.20
N TYR A 117 -9.83 13.08 7.47
CA TYR A 117 -10.65 12.46 8.50
C TYR A 117 -10.99 13.47 9.60
N ILE A 118 -12.11 13.24 10.28
CA ILE A 118 -12.51 14.02 11.45
C ILE A 118 -12.31 13.13 12.68
N PRO A 119 -11.28 13.38 13.50
CA PRO A 119 -10.96 12.55 14.65
C PRO A 119 -12.09 12.55 15.68
N ASN A 120 -12.15 11.48 16.47
CA ASN A 120 -12.94 11.43 17.70
C ASN A 120 -11.96 11.39 18.88
N LYS A 121 -11.34 12.54 19.16
CA LYS A 121 -10.26 12.76 20.15
C LYS A 121 -8.91 12.13 19.78
N LYS A 122 -8.92 10.95 19.16
CA LYS A 122 -7.73 10.19 18.75
C LYS A 122 -7.20 10.63 17.38
N VAL A 123 -5.95 11.07 17.34
CA VAL A 123 -5.23 11.50 16.13
C VAL A 123 -4.18 10.47 15.75
N LEU A 124 -4.05 10.18 14.45
CA LEU A 124 -3.02 9.28 13.93
C LEU A 124 -1.76 10.08 13.58
N GLY A 125 -0.57 9.56 13.92
CA GLY A 125 0.68 10.14 13.46
C GLY A 125 0.72 10.27 11.93
N LEU A 126 1.02 11.46 11.41
CA LEU A 126 0.87 11.78 9.98
C LEU A 126 1.60 10.81 9.04
N SER A 127 2.78 10.32 9.44
CA SER A 127 3.56 9.35 8.66
C SER A 127 2.86 8.00 8.50
N LYS A 128 1.93 7.65 9.38
CA LYS A 128 1.18 6.39 9.32
C LYS A 128 0.14 6.39 8.21
N LEU A 129 -0.42 7.55 7.85
CA LEU A 129 -1.32 7.66 6.71
C LEU A 129 -0.61 7.24 5.41
N ALA A 130 0.61 7.73 5.18
CA ALA A 130 1.42 7.32 4.04
C ALA A 130 1.79 5.82 4.08
N ARG A 131 2.08 5.26 5.27
CA ARG A 131 2.35 3.82 5.43
C ARG A 131 1.13 2.95 5.15
N ILE A 132 -0.08 3.39 5.53
CA ILE A 132 -1.34 2.71 5.18
C ILE A 132 -1.55 2.73 3.67
N VAL A 133 -1.27 3.86 3.00
CA VAL A 133 -1.29 3.92 1.53
C VAL A 133 -0.31 2.91 0.93
N GLU A 134 0.92 2.83 1.45
CA GLU A 134 1.93 1.89 0.95
C GLU A 134 1.51 0.42 1.14
N MET A 135 0.95 0.07 2.31
CA MET A 135 0.46 -1.28 2.63
C MET A 135 -0.51 -1.84 1.58
N PHE A 136 -1.43 -1.01 1.10
CA PHE A 136 -2.41 -1.44 0.10
C PHE A 136 -1.93 -1.22 -1.33
N SER A 137 -1.16 -0.18 -1.61
CA SER A 137 -0.68 0.11 -2.97
C SER A 137 0.43 -0.85 -3.42
N ARG A 138 1.23 -1.40 -2.50
CA ARG A 138 2.23 -2.44 -2.78
C ARG A 138 1.60 -3.83 -2.88
N ARG A 139 0.57 -3.96 -3.72
CA ARG A 139 -0.18 -5.18 -4.03
C ARG A 139 -0.58 -5.16 -5.50
N LEU A 140 -1.10 -6.28 -5.99
CA LEU A 140 -1.87 -6.29 -7.24
C LEU A 140 -3.26 -5.71 -6.94
N GLN A 141 -3.66 -4.69 -7.70
CA GLN A 141 -4.79 -3.84 -7.34
C GLN A 141 -5.69 -3.45 -8.51
N VAL A 142 -6.88 -3.03 -8.10
CA VAL A 142 -7.84 -2.20 -8.82
C VAL A 142 -8.00 -0.89 -8.02
N GLN A 143 -8.01 0.27 -8.68
CA GLN A 143 -7.92 1.58 -8.01
C GLN A 143 -9.10 1.82 -7.04
N GLU A 144 -10.29 1.39 -7.42
CA GLU A 144 -11.51 1.43 -6.61
C GLU A 144 -11.35 0.64 -5.32
N ARG A 145 -10.75 -0.56 -5.40
CA ARG A 145 -10.49 -1.43 -4.25
C ARG A 145 -9.44 -0.81 -3.34
N LEU A 146 -8.33 -0.33 -3.91
CA LEU A 146 -7.27 0.38 -3.19
C LEU A 146 -7.85 1.55 -2.38
N THR A 147 -8.67 2.39 -3.01
CA THR A 147 -9.31 3.55 -2.38
C THR A 147 -10.17 3.13 -1.18
N LYS A 148 -11.00 2.10 -1.36
CA LYS A 148 -11.87 1.59 -0.30
C LYS A 148 -11.08 0.97 0.86
N GLN A 149 -10.01 0.24 0.57
CA GLN A 149 -9.17 -0.41 1.57
C GLN A 149 -8.49 0.62 2.48
N ILE A 150 -7.92 1.68 1.91
CA ILE A 150 -7.29 2.76 2.68
C ILE A 150 -8.32 3.42 3.60
N ALA A 151 -9.50 3.78 3.09
CA ALA A 151 -10.56 4.40 3.90
C ALA A 151 -11.03 3.49 5.04
N THR A 152 -11.18 2.19 4.78
CA THR A 152 -11.61 1.20 5.78
C THR A 152 -10.54 0.99 6.85
N ALA A 153 -9.26 0.94 6.47
CA ALA A 153 -8.16 0.81 7.40
C ALA A 153 -8.03 2.03 8.32
N MET A 154 -8.29 3.24 7.81
CA MET A 154 -8.35 4.45 8.64
C MET A 154 -9.46 4.37 9.68
N VAL A 155 -10.64 3.85 9.32
CA VAL A 155 -11.74 3.63 10.29
C VAL A 155 -11.34 2.62 11.35
N GLN A 156 -10.69 1.52 10.96
CA GLN A 156 -10.19 0.51 11.91
C GLN A 156 -9.12 1.07 12.86
N ALA A 157 -8.23 1.92 12.34
CA ALA A 157 -7.10 2.45 13.08
C ALA A 157 -7.49 3.44 14.19
N VAL A 158 -8.39 4.40 13.90
CA VAL A 158 -8.67 5.51 14.82
C VAL A 158 -10.13 5.75 15.15
N GLN A 159 -11.06 4.97 14.59
CA GLN A 159 -12.51 5.11 14.81
C GLN A 159 -13.00 6.57 14.73
N PRO A 160 -12.68 7.29 13.64
CA PRO A 160 -13.00 8.70 13.48
C PRO A 160 -14.50 8.89 13.24
N ALA A 161 -14.98 10.13 13.38
CA ALA A 161 -16.35 10.49 12.99
C ALA A 161 -16.60 10.27 11.49
N GLY A 162 -15.55 10.36 10.66
CA GLY A 162 -15.60 9.99 9.26
C GLY A 162 -14.24 10.08 8.58
N VAL A 163 -14.16 9.49 7.38
CA VAL A 163 -12.96 9.43 6.55
C VAL A 163 -13.34 9.72 5.10
N ALA A 164 -12.49 10.48 4.41
CA ALA A 164 -12.48 10.65 2.97
C ALA A 164 -11.13 10.22 2.40
N VAL A 165 -11.16 9.44 1.32
CA VAL A 165 -9.98 9.12 0.52
C VAL A 165 -10.29 9.42 -0.93
N VAL A 166 -9.42 10.17 -1.60
CA VAL A 166 -9.44 10.42 -3.04
C VAL A 166 -8.12 9.96 -3.62
N ILE A 167 -8.17 9.19 -4.71
CA ILE A 167 -6.99 8.78 -5.48
C ILE A 167 -7.14 9.28 -6.90
N GLU A 168 -6.12 9.96 -7.38
CA GLU A 168 -5.98 10.35 -8.79
C GLU A 168 -4.75 9.67 -9.36
N ALA A 169 -4.91 8.85 -10.40
CA ALA A 169 -3.80 8.08 -10.95
C ALA A 169 -3.85 7.94 -12.48
N SER A 170 -2.66 7.84 -13.08
CA SER A 170 -2.47 7.45 -14.47
C SER A 170 -2.15 5.96 -14.55
N HIS A 171 -2.79 5.28 -15.49
CA HIS A 171 -2.66 3.83 -15.69
C HIS A 171 -1.80 3.54 -16.91
N MET A 172 -0.62 2.95 -16.71
CA MET A 172 0.27 2.67 -17.85
C MET A 172 -0.34 1.67 -18.82
N CYS A 173 -1.26 0.80 -18.37
CA CYS A 173 -2.04 -0.08 -19.25
C CYS A 173 -2.95 0.69 -20.25
N MET A 174 -3.26 1.96 -19.99
CA MET A 174 -3.99 2.86 -20.91
C MET A 174 -3.07 3.82 -21.67
N VAL A 175 -1.89 4.12 -21.13
CA VAL A 175 -0.95 5.09 -21.71
C VAL A 175 -0.01 4.46 -22.72
N MET A 176 0.70 3.38 -22.36
CA MET A 176 1.76 2.80 -23.19
C MET A 176 1.28 1.68 -24.11
N ARG A 177 0.02 1.23 -23.96
CA ARG A 177 -0.61 0.19 -24.78
C ARG A 177 -2.13 0.41 -24.87
N GLY A 178 -2.80 -0.43 -25.66
CA GLY A 178 -4.26 -0.40 -25.76
C GLY A 178 -4.75 0.91 -26.38
N VAL A 179 -5.50 1.70 -25.61
CA VAL A 179 -6.13 2.95 -26.08
C VAL A 179 -5.17 4.14 -26.21
N GLN A 180 -3.98 4.05 -25.62
CA GLN A 180 -2.87 5.01 -25.72
C GLN A 180 -3.27 6.48 -25.43
N LYS A 181 -3.93 6.73 -24.30
CA LYS A 181 -4.36 8.07 -23.89
C LYS A 181 -3.43 8.64 -22.82
N ILE A 182 -2.43 9.39 -23.27
CA ILE A 182 -1.34 9.93 -22.43
C ILE A 182 -1.85 10.80 -21.27
N ASN A 183 -2.89 11.61 -21.53
CA ASN A 183 -3.42 12.56 -20.56
C ASN A 183 -4.60 12.01 -19.75
N ALA A 184 -4.95 10.73 -19.91
CA ALA A 184 -6.06 10.14 -19.17
C ALA A 184 -5.65 9.92 -17.70
N THR A 185 -6.49 10.44 -16.80
CA THR A 185 -6.38 10.24 -15.35
C THR A 185 -7.68 9.65 -14.84
N THR A 186 -7.57 8.71 -13.92
CA THR A 186 -8.71 8.11 -13.23
C THR A 186 -8.77 8.66 -11.81
N SER A 187 -9.93 9.22 -11.43
CA SER A 187 -10.19 9.64 -10.05
C SER A 187 -11.19 8.68 -9.40
N THR A 188 -10.88 8.22 -8.20
CA THR A 188 -11.74 7.36 -7.37
C THR A 188 -11.81 7.92 -5.97
N SER A 189 -12.97 7.81 -5.32
CA SER A 189 -13.16 8.32 -3.96
C SER A 189 -13.94 7.35 -3.09
N CYS A 190 -13.63 7.30 -1.80
CA CYS A 190 -14.40 6.59 -0.78
C CYS A 190 -14.66 7.54 0.40
N MET A 191 -15.95 7.74 0.71
CA MET A 191 -16.42 8.58 1.82
C MET A 191 -17.14 7.71 2.84
N LEU A 192 -16.76 7.84 4.12
CA LEU A 192 -17.30 7.08 5.26
C LEU A 192 -17.66 8.04 6.40
N GLY A 193 -18.67 7.68 7.20
CA GLY A 193 -19.15 8.50 8.32
C GLY A 193 -19.64 9.87 7.87
N VAL A 194 -19.28 10.92 8.61
CA VAL A 194 -19.72 12.30 8.35
C VAL A 194 -19.40 12.81 6.93
N PHE A 195 -18.34 12.34 6.28
CA PHE A 195 -18.03 12.70 4.88
C PHE A 195 -19.03 12.12 3.86
N ARG A 196 -19.71 11.03 4.21
CA ARG A 196 -20.76 10.43 3.39
C ARG A 196 -22.10 11.12 3.64
N GLU A 197 -22.39 11.36 4.92
CA GLU A 197 -23.68 11.82 5.42
C GLU A 197 -23.88 13.33 5.26
N ASP A 198 -22.85 14.14 5.52
CA ASP A 198 -22.90 15.61 5.39
C ASP A 198 -22.22 16.08 4.09
N PRO A 199 -22.99 16.62 3.12
CA PRO A 199 -22.44 17.21 1.91
C PRO A 199 -21.49 18.38 2.17
N LYS A 200 -21.69 19.17 3.25
CA LYS A 200 -20.86 20.35 3.55
C LYS A 200 -19.44 19.93 3.95
N THR A 201 -19.31 18.96 4.85
CA THR A 201 -18.02 18.36 5.21
C THR A 201 -17.31 17.78 3.99
N ARG A 202 -18.04 17.08 3.11
CA ARG A 202 -17.47 16.54 1.88
C ARG A 202 -16.96 17.64 0.94
N GLU A 203 -17.74 18.70 0.76
CA GLU A 203 -17.38 19.83 -0.09
C GLU A 203 -16.18 20.59 0.45
N GLU A 204 -16.11 20.82 1.77
CA GLU A 204 -14.95 21.42 2.43
C GLU A 204 -13.66 20.65 2.11
N PHE A 205 -13.68 19.33 2.27
CA PHE A 205 -12.54 18.47 1.95
C PHE A 205 -12.13 18.55 0.48
N LEU A 206 -13.09 18.40 -0.45
CA LEU A 206 -12.80 18.47 -1.89
C LEU A 206 -12.24 19.83 -2.28
N ASN A 207 -12.69 20.92 -1.64
CA ASN A 207 -12.13 22.25 -1.87
C ASN A 207 -10.70 22.39 -1.32
N LEU A 208 -10.40 21.84 -0.14
CA LEU A 208 -9.08 21.93 0.47
C LEU A 208 -8.01 21.11 -0.26
N ILE A 209 -8.36 19.95 -0.82
CA ILE A 209 -7.41 19.15 -1.62
C ILE A 209 -7.11 19.80 -2.97
N ASN A 210 -8.06 20.58 -3.52
CA ASN A 210 -7.91 21.28 -4.80
C ASN A 210 -7.19 22.63 -4.72
N LYS A 211 -7.05 23.23 -3.52
CA LYS A 211 -6.26 24.46 -3.34
C LYS A 211 -4.78 24.17 -3.60
N LYS A 212 -4.18 24.87 -4.56
CA LYS A 212 -2.73 24.84 -4.80
C LYS A 212 -1.97 25.63 -3.75
#